data_AF-A0A3L9M1G6-F1
#
_entry.id   AF-A0A3L9M1G6-F1
#
_cell.length_a   1.000
_cell.length_b   1.000
_cell.length_c   1.000
_cell.angle_alpha   90.00
_cell.angle_beta   90.00
_cell.angle_gamma   90.00
#
_symmetry.space_group_name_H-M   'P 1'
#
loop_
_entity.id
_entity.type
_entity.pdbx_description
1 polymer ?
#
loop_
_entity_poly.entity_id
_entity_poly.type
_entity_poly.pdbx_seq_one_letter_code
_entity_poly.pdbx_strand_id
1 'polypeptide(L)' 'MEVKYLNVPLKIKSVSDTGEFEGYASVFDVIDSYSDIVVRGAFQKSLERWAERNDLPSVLWQHQMAEPIGPF' A
#
# COMPACT_ATOMS: atom_id res chain seq x y z
N MET A 1 23.86 -15.34 13.46
CA MET A 1 23.47 -13.94 13.16
C MET A 1 23.05 -13.30 14.47
N GLU A 2 23.64 -12.15 14.80
CA GLU A 2 23.34 -11.43 16.04
C GLU A 2 22.21 -10.44 15.78
N VAL A 3 21.13 -10.53 16.56
CA VAL A 3 19.98 -9.63 16.43
C VAL A 3 20.38 -8.26 16.98
N LYS A 4 20.33 -7.22 16.15
CA LYS A 4 20.57 -5.83 16.56
C LYS A 4 19.23 -5.15 16.83
N TYR A 5 19.11 -4.51 17.98
CA TYR A 5 17.92 -3.74 18.37
C TYR A 5 18.14 -2.25 18.04
N LEU A 6 17.23 -1.66 17.29
CA LEU A 6 17.21 -0.23 16.98
C LEU A 6 16.00 0.40 17.68
N ASN A 7 16.26 1.22 18.69
CA ASN A 7 15.21 2.02 19.33
C ASN A 7 15.04 3.33 18.56
N VAL A 8 13.93 3.44 17.83
CA VAL A 8 13.53 4.65 17.10
C VAL A 8 12.22 5.19 17.67
N PRO A 9 12.12 6.50 17.97
CA PRO A 9 10.87 7.08 18.46
C PRO A 9 9.78 6.99 17.38
N LEU A 10 8.59 6.54 17.77
CA LEU A 10 7.41 6.58 16.90
C LEU A 10 7.06 8.03 16.59
N LYS A 11 7.11 8.41 15.31
CA LYS A 11 6.69 9.72 14.83
C LYS A 11 5.45 9.57 13.96
N ILE A 12 4.30 9.96 14.50
CA ILE A 12 3.04 10.03 13.74
C ILE A 12 3.15 11.22 12.77
N LYS A 13 3.01 10.95 11.47
CA LYS A 13 3.10 11.98 10.42
C LYS A 13 1.74 12.56 10.03
N SER A 14 0.72 11.72 9.99
CA SER A 14 -0.66 12.10 9.67
C SER A 14 -1.59 11.01 10.19
N VAL A 15 -2.60 11.39 10.97
CA VAL A 15 -3.71 10.54 11.40
C VAL A 15 -4.87 11.46 11.76
N SER A 16 -6.09 11.11 11.38
CA SER A 16 -7.31 11.81 11.79
C SER A 16 -7.67 11.48 13.24
N ASP A 17 -8.61 12.23 13.82
CA ASP A 17 -9.17 11.92 15.15
C ASP A 17 -9.88 10.56 15.18
N THR A 18 -10.33 10.05 14.03
CA THR A 18 -10.93 8.72 13.88
C THR A 18 -9.91 7.60 13.67
N GLY A 19 -8.62 7.92 13.55
CA GLY A 19 -7.55 6.95 13.30
C GLY A 19 -7.27 6.67 11.83
N GLU A 20 -7.86 7.44 10.92
CA GLU A 20 -7.68 7.30 9.46
C GLU A 20 -6.41 8.02 9.01
N PHE A 21 -5.74 7.47 8.01
CA PHE A 21 -4.61 8.11 7.35
C PHE A 21 -4.59 7.75 5.87
N GLU A 22 -4.01 8.62 5.08
CA GLU A 22 -3.80 8.40 3.65
C GLU A 22 -2.39 8.82 3.26
N GLY A 23 -1.88 8.25 2.17
CA GLY A 23 -0.57 8.58 1.65
C GLY A 23 -0.17 7.70 0.48
N TYR A 24 0.84 8.15 -0.26
CA TYR A 24 1.41 7.38 -1.36
C TYR A 24 2.39 6.34 -0.83
N ALA A 25 2.12 5.06 -1.15
CA ALA A 25 3.08 3.96 -0.92
C ALA A 25 4.16 3.90 -2.02
N SER A 26 3.82 4.36 -3.22
CA SER A 26 4.74 4.51 -4.36
C SER A 26 4.36 5.77 -5.14
N VAL A 27 5.35 6.56 -5.53
CA VAL A 27 5.16 7.81 -6.28
C VAL A 27 5.64 7.63 -7.72
N PHE A 28 4.95 8.29 -8.65
CA PHE A 28 5.24 8.13 -10.07
C PHE A 28 6.63 8.65 -10.44
N ASP A 29 7.22 8.03 -11.47
CA ASP A 29 8.46 8.47 -12.10
C ASP A 29 9.69 8.45 -11.14
N VAL A 30 9.63 7.67 -10.05
CA VAL A 30 10.71 7.45 -9.08
C VAL A 30 11.06 5.96 -9.03
N ILE A 31 12.37 5.66 -8.93
CA ILE A 31 12.88 4.31 -8.76
C ILE A 31 12.61 3.84 -7.32
N ASP A 32 11.91 2.72 -7.17
CA ASP A 32 11.62 2.14 -5.87
C ASP A 32 12.75 1.24 -5.34
N SER A 33 12.58 0.68 -4.14
CA SER A 33 13.56 -0.20 -3.49
C SER A 33 13.85 -1.49 -4.27
N TYR A 34 13.01 -1.86 -5.23
CA TYR A 34 13.15 -3.02 -6.09
C TYR A 34 13.62 -2.66 -7.51
N SER A 35 14.00 -1.40 -7.74
CA SER A 35 14.49 -0.86 -9.01
C SER A 35 13.42 -0.72 -10.10
N ASP A 36 12.14 -0.71 -9.74
CA ASP A 36 11.04 -0.45 -10.66
C ASP A 36 10.64 1.03 -10.66
N ILE A 37 10.04 1.49 -11.76
CA ILE A 37 9.44 2.82 -11.89
C ILE A 37 7.96 2.66 -12.23
N VAL A 38 7.08 3.13 -11.35
CA VAL A 38 5.65 3.22 -11.65
C VAL A 38 5.41 4.46 -12.50
N VAL A 39 4.95 4.27 -13.74
CA VAL A 39 4.61 5.37 -14.66
C VAL A 39 3.15 5.78 -14.53
N ARG A 40 2.81 6.99 -14.96
CA ARG A 40 1.42 7.46 -15.02
C ARG A 40 0.59 6.55 -15.92
N GLY A 41 -0.62 6.19 -15.49
CA GLY A 41 -1.49 5.24 -16.18
C GLY A 41 -1.16 3.77 -15.92
N ALA A 42 -0.11 3.46 -15.14
CA ALA A 42 0.08 2.11 -14.62
C ALA A 42 -1.19 1.63 -13.89
N PHE A 43 -1.51 0.35 -14.07
CA PHE A 43 -2.69 -0.32 -13.51
C PHE A 43 -4.07 0.16 -13.99
N GLN A 44 -4.16 1.18 -14.87
CA GLN A 44 -5.43 1.73 -15.33
C GLN A 44 -6.42 0.66 -15.82
N LYS A 45 -6.00 -0.21 -16.75
CA LYS A 45 -6.84 -1.29 -17.29
C LYS A 45 -7.35 -2.25 -16.22
N SER A 46 -6.51 -2.56 -15.24
CA SER A 46 -6.90 -3.46 -14.14
C SER A 46 -7.93 -2.80 -13.23
N LEU A 47 -7.72 -1.52 -12.90
CA LEU A 47 -8.64 -0.74 -12.08
C LEU A 47 -9.99 -0.54 -12.79
N GLU A 48 -9.99 -0.29 -14.10
CA GLU A 48 -11.21 -0.22 -14.92
C GLU A 48 -12.00 -1.54 -14.82
N ARG A 49 -11.34 -2.69 -14.94
CA ARG A 49 -11.96 -4.01 -14.79
C ARG A 49 -12.55 -4.25 -13.40
N TRP A 50 -11.93 -3.74 -12.34
CA TRP A 50 -12.49 -3.80 -10.98
C TRP A 50 -13.70 -2.89 -10.83
N ALA A 51 -13.62 -1.67 -11.37
CA ALA A 51 -14.74 -0.72 -11.36
C ALA A 51 -15.96 -1.26 -12.12
N GLU A 52 -15.77 -1.92 -13.26
CA GLU A 52 -16.85 -2.59 -14.01
C GLU A 52 -17.59 -3.66 -13.19
N ARG A 53 -16.91 -4.27 -12.21
CA ARG A 53 -17.49 -5.26 -11.31
C ARG A 53 -18.16 -4.65 -10.08
N ASN A 54 -18.06 -3.33 -9.90
CA ASN A 54 -18.46 -2.63 -8.68
C ASN A 54 -17.79 -3.23 -7.43
N ASP A 55 -16.48 -3.50 -7.53
CA ASP A 55 -15.69 -4.27 -6.57
C ASP A 55 -14.28 -3.65 -6.44
N LEU A 56 -13.53 -4.02 -5.41
CA LEU A 56 -12.18 -3.50 -5.13
C LEU A 56 -11.13 -4.62 -5.08
N PRO A 57 -9.88 -4.35 -5.49
CA PRO A 57 -8.80 -5.30 -5.29
C PRO A 57 -8.64 -5.66 -3.81
N SER A 58 -8.44 -6.94 -3.52
CA SER A 58 -8.19 -7.40 -2.15
C SER A 58 -6.90 -6.82 -1.58
N VAL A 59 -6.97 -6.28 -0.36
CA VAL A 59 -5.80 -5.95 0.45
C VAL A 59 -5.54 -7.15 1.37
N LEU A 60 -4.28 -7.47 1.66
CA LEU A 60 -3.91 -8.65 2.46
C LEU A 60 -3.26 -8.22 3.77
N TRP A 61 -3.53 -8.93 4.85
CA TRP A 61 -2.78 -8.75 6.10
C TRP A 61 -1.34 -9.19 5.91
N GLN A 62 -0.37 -8.27 6.00
CA GLN A 62 1.06 -8.56 5.88
C GLN A 62 1.47 -9.49 4.72
N HIS A 63 0.83 -9.36 3.54
CA HIS A 63 1.02 -10.24 2.38
C HIS A 63 0.55 -11.70 2.55
N GLN A 64 -0.21 -12.01 3.58
CA GLN A 64 -0.78 -13.33 3.81
C GLN A 64 -2.04 -13.51 2.96
N MET A 65 -1.92 -14.29 1.87
CA MET A 65 -3.02 -14.51 0.90
C MET A 65 -4.28 -15.14 1.50
N ALA A 66 -4.15 -15.88 2.60
CA ALA A 66 -5.27 -16.49 3.32
C ALA A 66 -6.03 -15.49 4.20
N GLU A 67 -5.54 -14.26 4.36
CA GLU A 67 -6.09 -13.23 5.23
C GLU A 67 -6.35 -11.94 4.45
N PRO A 68 -7.38 -11.91 3.58
CA PRO A 68 -7.83 -10.67 2.97
C PRO A 68 -8.41 -9.73 4.04
N ILE A 69 -8.04 -8.46 3.93
CA ILE A 69 -8.53 -7.33 4.74
C ILE A 69 -9.07 -6.26 3.79
N GLY A 70 -10.13 -5.57 4.18
CA GLY A 70 -10.77 -4.55 3.34
C GLY A 70 -12.24 -4.87 3.02
N PRO A 71 -12.91 -3.99 2.27
CA PRO A 71 -14.31 -4.17 1.90
C PRO A 71 -14.49 -5.40 1.00
N PHE A 72 -15.54 -6.18 1.28
CA PHE A 72 -16.00 -7.34 0.50
C PHE A 72 -17.24 -6.96 -0.31
#